data_AF-A0A925CIL5-F1
#
_entry.id   AF-A0A925CIL5-F1
#
_cell.length_a   1.000
_cell.length_b   1.000
_cell.length_c   1.000
_cell.angle_alpha   90.00
_cell.angle_beta   90.00
_cell.angle_gamma   90.00
#
_symmetry.space_group_name_H-M   'P 1'
#
loop_
_entity.id
_entity.type
_entity.pdbx_description
1 polymer ?
#
loop_
_entity_poly.entity_id
_entity_poly.type
_entity_poly.pdbx_seq_one_letter_code
_entity_poly.pdbx_strand_id
1 'polypeptide(L)'
;MAKIRVLTVDDSALMRQVLATLLSKDPGIEVIGSAPDPFIAREKIKALNPDVLTLDVEMPKMDGLTFLEKLMRGHPMPVVMVSSLTEAGCQTTLRALELGAVDFITKPKIDLREGMEEVAQDLIAKVKAAAQAKVRGVSGSGGTEPQAHRVLSLSSSAMIKTTDTIIAIGSSTGGTEAVKDVLMALPPNIPPILIT
;
A
#
# COMPACT_ATOMS: atom_id res chain seq x y z
N MET A 1 -9.90 -22.72 3.75
CA MET A 1 -9.96 -21.25 3.54
C MET A 1 -9.84 -20.99 2.05
N ALA A 2 -10.52 -19.96 1.53
CA ALA A 2 -10.34 -19.53 0.15
C ALA A 2 -8.91 -18.95 -0.02
N LYS A 3 -8.26 -19.24 -1.15
CA LYS A 3 -6.93 -18.68 -1.45
C LYS A 3 -7.07 -17.23 -1.89
N ILE A 4 -6.11 -16.39 -1.52
CA ILE A 4 -6.00 -15.00 -1.98
C ILE A 4 -5.55 -15.02 -3.42
N ARG A 5 -6.36 -14.48 -4.32
CA ARG A 5 -6.13 -14.49 -5.76
C ARG A 5 -5.33 -13.26 -6.17
N VAL A 6 -4.09 -13.45 -6.59
CA VAL A 6 -3.14 -12.36 -6.88
C VAL A 6 -2.87 -12.27 -8.38
N LEU A 7 -2.93 -11.06 -8.92
CA LEU A 7 -2.48 -10.74 -10.28
C LEU A 7 -1.17 -9.94 -10.20
N THR A 8 -0.13 -10.37 -10.92
CA THR A 8 1.16 -9.67 -10.94
C THR A 8 1.34 -8.84 -12.21
N VAL A 9 1.78 -7.59 -12.08
CA VAL A 9 2.01 -6.68 -13.22
C VAL A 9 3.44 -6.15 -13.15
N ASP A 10 4.27 -6.54 -14.11
CA ASP A 10 5.67 -6.14 -14.22
C ASP A 10 6.13 -6.38 -15.67
N ASP A 11 6.90 -5.47 -16.24
CA ASP A 11 7.33 -5.53 -17.64
C ASP A 11 8.42 -6.59 -17.88
N SER A 12 9.17 -6.95 -16.84
CA SER A 12 10.17 -8.00 -16.84
C SER A 12 9.53 -9.38 -16.70
N ALA A 13 9.68 -10.20 -17.74
CA ALA A 13 9.27 -11.61 -17.70
C ALA A 13 9.95 -12.38 -16.54
N LEU A 14 11.21 -12.06 -16.26
CA LEU A 14 11.97 -12.65 -15.16
C LEU A 14 11.35 -12.26 -13.81
N MET A 15 11.06 -10.98 -13.60
CA MET A 15 10.49 -10.53 -12.33
C MET A 15 9.10 -11.11 -12.09
N ARG A 16 8.26 -11.23 -13.13
CA ARG A 16 6.97 -11.92 -13.01
C ARG A 16 7.12 -13.37 -12.56
N GLN A 17 8.12 -14.09 -13.06
CA GLN A 17 8.40 -15.46 -12.63
C GLN A 17 8.93 -15.52 -11.19
N VAL A 18 9.80 -14.59 -10.81
CA VAL A 18 10.33 -14.48 -9.44
C VAL A 18 9.18 -14.19 -8.47
N LEU A 19 8.37 -13.15 -8.70
CA LEU A 19 7.22 -12.82 -7.86
C LEU A 19 6.23 -13.99 -7.75
N ALA A 20 5.92 -14.66 -8.86
CA ALA A 20 5.05 -15.82 -8.84
C ALA A 20 5.63 -16.96 -7.99
N THR A 21 6.94 -17.20 -8.08
CA THR A 21 7.63 -18.22 -7.28
C THR A 21 7.63 -17.87 -5.79
N LEU A 22 7.90 -16.61 -5.44
CA LEU A 22 7.92 -16.14 -4.05
C LEU A 22 6.52 -16.24 -3.42
N LEU A 23 5.48 -15.79 -4.14
CA LEU A 23 4.09 -15.86 -3.66
C LEU A 23 3.59 -17.30 -3.53
N SER A 24 3.99 -18.18 -4.44
CA SER A 24 3.58 -19.60 -4.43
C SER A 24 4.17 -20.40 -3.27
N LYS A 25 5.13 -19.85 -2.51
CA LYS A 25 5.63 -20.48 -1.28
C LYS A 25 4.54 -20.57 -0.20
N ASP A 26 3.53 -19.70 -0.24
CA ASP A 26 2.42 -19.73 0.70
C ASP A 26 1.20 -20.45 0.09
N PRO A 27 0.68 -21.52 0.70
CA PRO A 27 -0.47 -22.27 0.15
C PRO A 27 -1.79 -21.48 0.21
N GLY A 28 -1.84 -20.39 0.97
CA GLY A 28 -2.98 -19.48 1.07
C GLY A 28 -3.04 -18.43 -0.04
N ILE A 29 -2.03 -18.36 -0.92
CA ILE A 29 -1.97 -17.43 -2.04
C ILE A 29 -2.01 -18.20 -3.35
N GLU A 30 -2.75 -17.68 -4.34
CA GLU A 30 -2.82 -18.21 -5.69
C GLU A 30 -2.54 -17.09 -6.70
N VAL A 31 -1.48 -17.24 -7.48
CA VAL A 31 -1.18 -16.31 -8.57
C VAL A 31 -2.01 -16.70 -9.79
N ILE A 32 -3.12 -16.00 -10.00
CA ILE A 32 -4.11 -16.30 -11.04
C ILE A 32 -3.70 -15.82 -12.43
N GLY A 33 -2.63 -15.02 -12.51
CA GLY A 33 -2.07 -14.58 -13.77
C GLY A 33 -0.98 -13.53 -13.59
N SER A 34 -0.39 -13.12 -14.71
CA SER A 34 0.54 -12.01 -14.78
C SER A 34 0.33 -11.16 -16.04
N ALA A 35 0.68 -9.88 -16.00
CA ALA A 35 0.55 -8.96 -17.12
C ALA A 35 1.87 -8.20 -17.36
N PRO A 36 2.33 -8.07 -18.62
CA PRO A 36 3.56 -7.33 -18.94
C PRO A 36 3.35 -5.83 -19.09
N ASP A 37 2.09 -5.36 -19.20
CA ASP A 37 1.80 -3.95 -19.36
C ASP A 37 0.42 -3.58 -18.78
N PRO A 38 0.17 -2.27 -18.54
CA PRO A 38 -1.07 -1.76 -17.97
C PRO A 38 -2.34 -2.10 -18.75
N PHE A 39 -2.25 -2.25 -20.08
CA PHE A 39 -3.42 -2.50 -20.92
C PHE A 39 -3.89 -3.95 -20.75
N ILE A 40 -2.95 -4.89 -20.81
CA ILE A 40 -3.22 -6.31 -20.54
C ILE A 40 -3.64 -6.50 -19.08
N ALA A 41 -3.01 -5.77 -18.14
CA ALA A 41 -3.38 -5.80 -16.73
C ALA A 41 -4.85 -5.44 -16.55
N ARG A 42 -5.33 -4.36 -17.19
CA ARG A 42 -6.74 -3.93 -17.11
C ARG A 42 -7.72 -4.99 -17.61
N GLU A 43 -7.40 -5.66 -18.72
CA GLU A 43 -8.25 -6.73 -19.25
C GLU A 43 -8.28 -7.94 -18.30
N LYS A 44 -7.12 -8.33 -17.77
CA LYS A 44 -7.01 -9.43 -16.81
C LYS A 44 -7.69 -9.14 -15.48
N ILE A 45 -7.63 -7.90 -14.99
CA ILE A 45 -8.35 -7.50 -13.76
C ILE A 45 -9.85 -7.75 -13.96
N LYS A 46 -10.42 -7.32 -15.09
CA LYS A 46 -11.86 -7.53 -15.39
C LYS A 46 -12.21 -9.00 -15.58
N ALA A 47 -11.37 -9.76 -16.27
CA ALA A 47 -11.66 -11.16 -16.59
C ALA A 47 -11.47 -12.09 -15.38
N LEU A 48 -10.45 -11.82 -14.55
CA LEU A 48 -10.05 -12.70 -13.46
C LEU A 48 -10.58 -12.23 -12.11
N ASN A 49 -10.92 -10.95 -11.92
CA ASN A 49 -11.36 -10.38 -10.65
C ASN A 49 -10.44 -10.77 -9.47
N PRO A 50 -9.15 -10.37 -9.49
CA PRO A 50 -8.19 -10.65 -8.42
C PRO A 50 -8.56 -9.95 -7.11
N ASP A 51 -8.13 -10.54 -5.98
CA ASP A 51 -8.29 -9.95 -4.65
C ASP A 51 -7.19 -8.92 -4.37
N VAL A 52 -5.98 -9.15 -4.88
CA VAL A 52 -4.83 -8.25 -4.72
C VAL A 52 -4.07 -8.12 -6.04
N LEU A 53 -3.61 -6.91 -6.32
CA LEU A 53 -2.72 -6.61 -7.44
C LEU A 53 -1.31 -6.31 -6.91
N THR A 54 -0.29 -6.95 -7.45
CA THR A 54 1.09 -6.44 -7.30
C THR A 54 1.45 -5.64 -8.54
N LEU A 55 1.89 -4.40 -8.36
CA LEU A 55 2.08 -3.46 -9.47
C LEU A 55 3.50 -2.90 -9.47
N ASP A 56 4.23 -3.12 -10.56
CA ASP A 56 5.48 -2.43 -10.80
C ASP A 56 5.28 -0.93 -11.02
N VAL A 57 6.22 -0.15 -10.53
CA VAL A 57 6.32 1.28 -10.81
C VAL A 57 6.77 1.49 -12.25
N GLU A 58 7.91 0.90 -12.62
CA GLU A 58 8.61 1.24 -13.85
C GLU A 58 8.11 0.39 -15.01
N MET A 59 7.18 0.92 -15.81
CA MET A 59 6.65 0.20 -16.98
C MET A 59 6.72 1.03 -18.27
N PRO A 60 6.97 0.40 -19.42
CA PRO A 60 6.92 1.07 -20.72
C PRO A 60 5.49 1.47 -21.08
N LYS A 61 5.36 2.53 -21.90
CA LYS A 61 4.10 3.14 -22.38
C LYS A 61 3.34 3.95 -21.32
N MET A 62 3.05 3.38 -20.17
CA MET A 62 2.33 4.05 -19.07
C MET A 62 2.95 3.65 -17.75
N ASP A 63 3.36 4.66 -16.99
CA ASP A 63 3.94 4.52 -15.66
C ASP A 63 2.94 3.88 -14.68
N GLY A 64 3.47 3.07 -13.75
CA GLY A 64 2.68 2.33 -12.76
C GLY A 64 1.80 3.24 -11.90
N LEU A 65 2.28 4.44 -11.55
CA LEU A 65 1.48 5.43 -10.81
C LEU A 65 0.28 5.92 -11.60
N THR A 66 0.47 6.21 -12.89
CA THR A 66 -0.62 6.66 -13.77
C THR A 66 -1.67 5.56 -13.94
N PHE A 67 -1.22 4.30 -14.02
CA PHE A 67 -2.13 3.16 -14.04
C PHE A 67 -2.88 3.01 -12.72
N LEU A 68 -2.20 3.11 -11.58
CA LEU A 68 -2.79 3.05 -10.25
C LEU A 68 -3.88 4.11 -10.08
N GLU A 69 -3.63 5.37 -10.44
CA GLU A 69 -4.62 6.45 -10.34
C GLU A 69 -5.90 6.12 -11.13
N LYS A 70 -5.75 5.65 -12.38
CA LYS A 70 -6.88 5.28 -13.24
C LYS A 70 -7.62 4.07 -12.70
N LEU A 71 -6.89 3.07 -12.17
CA LEU A 71 -7.45 1.88 -11.56
C LEU A 71 -8.27 2.26 -10.33
N MET A 72 -7.70 3.03 -9.41
CA MET A 72 -8.36 3.43 -8.16
C MET A 72 -9.59 4.32 -8.37
N ARG A 73 -9.67 5.05 -9.49
CA ARG A 73 -10.87 5.82 -9.87
C ARG A 73 -11.97 4.97 -10.48
N GLY A 74 -11.62 3.99 -11.31
CA GLY A 74 -12.59 3.18 -12.07
C GLY A 74 -12.99 1.85 -11.41
N HIS A 75 -12.06 1.24 -10.70
CA HIS A 75 -12.21 -0.06 -10.03
C HIS A 75 -11.22 -0.16 -8.86
N PRO A 76 -11.53 0.49 -7.72
CA PRO A 76 -10.66 0.44 -6.55
C PRO A 76 -10.50 -0.99 -6.03
N MET A 77 -9.26 -1.42 -5.86
CA MET A 77 -8.91 -2.73 -5.34
C MET A 77 -7.58 -2.68 -4.58
N PRO A 78 -7.27 -3.66 -3.73
CA PRO A 78 -5.98 -3.71 -3.03
C PRO A 78 -4.80 -3.79 -3.99
N VAL A 79 -3.89 -2.81 -3.92
CA VAL A 79 -2.66 -2.77 -4.69
C VAL A 79 -1.45 -2.72 -3.77
N VAL A 80 -0.50 -3.61 -3.99
CA VAL A 80 0.84 -3.58 -3.38
C VAL A 80 1.83 -3.17 -4.47
N MET A 81 2.50 -2.05 -4.27
CA MET A 81 3.51 -1.56 -5.21
C MET A 81 4.80 -2.37 -5.09
N VAL A 82 5.47 -2.56 -6.21
CA VAL A 82 6.79 -3.19 -6.27
C VAL A 82 7.75 -2.20 -6.91
N SER A 83 8.73 -1.69 -6.17
CA SER A 83 9.61 -0.60 -6.60
C SER A 83 11.08 -0.95 -6.50
N SER A 84 11.92 -0.29 -7.31
CA SER A 84 13.37 -0.34 -7.18
C SER A 84 13.83 0.48 -5.94
N LEU A 85 14.96 0.11 -5.32
CA LEU A 85 15.54 0.80 -4.16
C LEU A 85 16.33 2.05 -4.61
N THR A 86 15.65 3.01 -5.25
CA THR A 86 16.24 4.27 -5.71
C THR A 86 15.66 5.46 -4.96
N GLU A 87 16.39 6.58 -4.86
CA GLU A 87 15.86 7.82 -4.24
C GLU A 87 14.61 8.34 -4.97
N ALA A 88 14.60 8.23 -6.31
CA ALA A 88 13.40 8.49 -7.13
C ALA A 88 12.26 7.52 -6.77
N GLY A 89 12.58 6.26 -6.48
CA GLY A 89 11.65 5.27 -5.95
C GLY A 89 11.00 5.68 -4.64
N CYS A 90 11.70 6.42 -3.75
CA CYS A 90 11.13 6.87 -2.48
C CYS A 90 9.97 7.88 -2.66
N GLN A 91 10.18 8.93 -3.45
CA GLN A 91 9.11 9.89 -3.77
C GLN A 91 7.94 9.22 -4.50
N THR A 92 8.27 8.28 -5.39
CA THR A 92 7.28 7.51 -6.15
C THR A 92 6.43 6.63 -5.24
N THR A 93 7.04 5.95 -4.27
CA THR A 93 6.36 5.13 -3.27
C THR A 93 5.41 5.96 -2.41
N LEU A 94 5.85 7.12 -1.92
CA LEU A 94 4.97 8.02 -1.16
C LEU A 94 3.77 8.44 -2.01
N ARG A 95 4.00 8.81 -3.27
CA ARG A 95 2.91 9.17 -4.18
C ARG A 95 1.95 8.01 -4.44
N ALA A 96 2.45 6.78 -4.52
CA ALA A 96 1.58 5.61 -4.69
C ALA A 96 0.64 5.41 -3.50
N LEU A 97 1.14 5.59 -2.27
CA LEU A 97 0.33 5.52 -1.05
C LEU A 97 -0.77 6.58 -1.06
N GLU A 98 -0.46 7.82 -1.45
CA GLU A 98 -1.46 8.89 -1.61
C GLU A 98 -2.52 8.59 -2.67
N LEU A 99 -2.15 7.86 -3.73
CA LEU A 99 -3.07 7.42 -4.79
C LEU A 99 -3.92 6.20 -4.38
N GLY A 100 -3.70 5.66 -3.18
CA GLY A 100 -4.47 4.56 -2.59
C GLY A 100 -3.84 3.18 -2.71
N ALA A 101 -2.53 3.10 -2.99
CA ALA A 101 -1.80 1.86 -2.75
C ALA A 101 -1.86 1.48 -1.26
N VAL A 102 -1.94 0.19 -0.97
CA VAL A 102 -2.02 -0.32 0.41
C VAL A 102 -0.63 -0.40 1.03
N ASP A 103 0.35 -0.83 0.25
CA ASP A 103 1.75 -0.95 0.70
C ASP A 103 2.70 -0.97 -0.49
N PHE A 104 4.00 -1.04 -0.20
CA PHE A 104 5.07 -1.20 -1.18
C PHE A 104 6.10 -2.25 -0.75
N ILE A 105 6.79 -2.81 -1.74
CA ILE A 105 7.90 -3.77 -1.56
C ILE A 105 9.04 -3.36 -2.47
N THR A 106 10.25 -3.52 -1.95
CA THR A 106 11.47 -3.35 -2.75
C THR A 106 11.72 -4.59 -3.60
N LYS A 107 11.98 -4.40 -4.90
CA LYS A 107 12.33 -5.49 -5.82
C LYS A 107 13.49 -6.32 -5.26
N PRO A 108 13.39 -7.65 -5.25
CA PRO A 108 14.47 -8.52 -4.78
C PRO A 108 15.70 -8.36 -5.66
N LYS A 109 16.88 -8.29 -5.04
CA LYS A 109 18.16 -8.38 -5.75
C LYS A 109 18.39 -9.84 -6.10
N ILE A 110 18.39 -10.15 -7.40
CA ILE A 110 18.42 -11.52 -7.93
C ILE A 110 19.72 -12.27 -7.54
N ASP A 111 20.80 -11.55 -7.23
CA ASP A 111 22.12 -12.13 -6.95
C ASP A 111 22.31 -12.62 -5.50
N LEU A 112 21.41 -12.30 -4.55
CA LEU A 112 21.54 -12.71 -3.15
C LEU A 112 20.47 -13.74 -2.77
N ARG A 113 20.81 -15.03 -2.85
CA ARG A 113 19.93 -16.13 -2.42
C ARG A 113 19.48 -16.02 -0.96
N GLU A 114 20.33 -15.50 -0.07
CA GLU A 114 20.01 -15.35 1.36
C GLU A 114 18.91 -14.29 1.60
N GLY A 115 18.86 -13.22 0.80
CA GLY A 115 17.84 -12.18 0.94
C GLY A 115 16.48 -12.52 0.31
N MET A 116 16.41 -13.57 -0.51
CA MET A 116 15.16 -13.93 -1.19
C MET A 116 14.10 -14.53 -0.26
N GLU A 117 14.50 -15.19 0.83
CA GLU A 117 13.57 -15.78 1.79
C GLU A 117 12.87 -14.68 2.61
N GLU A 118 13.62 -13.68 3.08
CA GLU A 118 13.10 -12.53 3.81
C GLU A 118 12.16 -11.70 2.93
N VAL A 119 12.56 -11.42 1.68
CA VAL A 119 11.69 -10.71 0.73
C VAL A 119 10.43 -11.51 0.40
N ALA A 120 10.51 -12.84 0.33
CA ALA A 120 9.31 -13.67 0.15
C ALA A 120 8.35 -13.52 1.32
N GLN A 121 8.86 -13.58 2.55
CA GLN A 121 8.06 -13.45 3.77
C GLN A 121 7.41 -12.06 3.85
N ASP A 122 8.15 -10.99 3.58
CA ASP A 122 7.60 -9.63 3.54
C ASP A 122 6.52 -9.50 2.46
N LEU A 123 6.76 -10.03 1.26
CA LEU A 123 5.79 -10.02 0.17
C LEU A 123 4.50 -10.77 0.50
N ILE A 124 4.62 -11.96 1.06
CA ILE A 124 3.46 -12.76 1.49
C ILE A 124 2.68 -12.03 2.59
N ALA A 125 3.36 -11.45 3.57
CA ALA A 125 2.74 -10.72 4.67
C ALA A 125 1.95 -9.51 4.15
N LYS A 126 2.55 -8.70 3.28
CA LYS A 126 1.91 -7.51 2.70
C LYS A 126 0.76 -7.85 1.77
N VAL A 127 0.86 -8.91 0.97
CA VAL A 127 -0.27 -9.39 0.15
C VAL A 127 -1.44 -9.85 1.03
N LYS A 128 -1.16 -10.60 2.11
CA LYS A 128 -2.19 -11.02 3.06
C LYS A 128 -2.85 -9.84 3.78
N ALA A 129 -2.06 -8.86 4.19
CA ALA A 129 -2.56 -7.64 4.80
C ALA A 129 -3.42 -6.83 3.80
N ALA A 130 -2.95 -6.69 2.56
CA ALA A 130 -3.67 -5.99 1.50
C ALA A 130 -5.01 -6.65 1.15
N ALA A 131 -5.05 -7.99 1.12
CA ALA A 131 -6.30 -8.74 0.89
C ALA A 131 -7.38 -8.47 1.96
N GLN A 132 -6.98 -8.08 3.16
CA GLN A 132 -7.90 -7.72 4.26
C GLN A 132 -8.16 -6.22 4.35
N ALA A 133 -7.43 -5.40 3.58
CA ALA A 133 -7.55 -3.95 3.63
C ALA A 133 -8.88 -3.48 3.03
N LYS A 134 -9.56 -2.58 3.74
CA LYS A 134 -10.76 -1.90 3.22
C LYS A 134 -10.32 -0.76 2.30
N VAL A 135 -10.17 -1.04 1.01
CA VAL A 135 -9.83 -0.03 0.01
C VAL A 135 -11.05 0.87 -0.22
N ARG A 136 -10.98 2.10 0.30
CA ARG A 136 -11.92 3.15 -0.08
C ARG A 136 -11.48 3.70 -1.44
N GLY A 137 -12.38 3.67 -2.42
CA GLY A 137 -12.07 4.26 -3.72
C GLY A 137 -11.76 5.75 -3.59
N VAL A 138 -10.85 6.24 -4.45
CA VAL A 138 -10.54 7.67 -4.64
C VAL A 138 -11.68 8.34 -5.42
N SER A 139 -12.92 8.01 -5.04
CA SER A 139 -14.07 8.84 -5.37
C SER A 139 -13.80 10.15 -4.67
N GLY A 140 -13.72 11.23 -5.46
CA GLY A 140 -13.23 12.52 -5.02
C GLY A 140 -13.86 12.98 -3.72
N SER A 141 -13.26 14.01 -3.16
CA SER A 141 -13.81 14.91 -2.15
C SER A 141 -15.22 15.43 -2.53
N GLY A 142 -16.21 14.55 -2.58
CA GLY A 142 -17.60 14.87 -2.35
C GLY A 142 -17.64 15.23 -0.88
N GLY A 143 -17.91 16.51 -0.63
CA GLY A 143 -17.98 17.12 0.69
C GLY A 143 -18.95 16.41 1.61
N THR A 144 -18.52 15.29 2.17
CA THR A 144 -18.85 14.99 3.55
C THR A 144 -18.07 16.05 4.32
N GLU A 145 -18.76 17.14 4.66
CA GLU A 145 -18.34 17.96 5.79
C GLU A 145 -17.79 17.01 6.85
N PRO A 146 -16.61 17.27 7.42
CA PRO A 146 -16.14 16.47 8.53
C PRO A 146 -17.27 16.52 9.54
N GLN A 147 -18.02 15.41 9.68
CA GLN A 147 -18.88 15.23 10.83
C GLN A 147 -17.90 15.46 11.96
N ALA A 148 -18.12 16.56 12.67
CA ALA A 148 -17.35 16.95 13.81
C ALA A 148 -17.44 15.77 14.78
N HIS A 149 -16.53 14.82 14.60
CA HIS A 149 -16.12 13.90 15.62
C HIS A 149 -15.76 14.86 16.72
N ARG A 150 -16.64 14.89 17.73
CA ARG A 150 -16.43 15.59 18.98
C ARG A 150 -15.02 15.25 19.41
N VAL A 151 -14.07 16.10 19.01
CA VAL A 151 -12.87 16.34 19.77
C VAL A 151 -13.48 16.70 21.10
N LEU A 152 -13.45 15.75 22.04
CA LEU A 152 -13.87 15.96 23.41
C LEU A 152 -13.38 17.35 23.73
N SER A 153 -14.29 18.27 24.03
CA SER A 153 -13.89 19.64 24.34
C SER A 153 -13.02 19.53 25.57
N LEU A 154 -11.72 19.41 25.34
CA LEU A 154 -10.70 19.50 26.35
C LEU A 154 -10.81 20.95 26.74
N SER A 155 -11.61 21.16 27.78
CA SER A 155 -11.76 22.42 28.48
C SER A 155 -10.38 23.06 28.50
N SER A 156 -10.30 24.25 27.92
CA SER A 156 -9.13 25.11 27.70
C SER A 156 -8.51 25.61 29.01
N SER A 157 -8.47 24.76 30.03
CA SER A 157 -8.00 25.02 31.39
C SER A 157 -7.26 23.84 32.00
N ALA A 158 -6.83 22.86 31.20
CA ALA A 158 -5.72 22.02 31.62
C ALA A 158 -4.43 22.76 31.28
N MET A 159 -3.86 23.45 32.27
CA MET A 159 -2.41 23.70 32.33
C MET A 159 -1.71 22.47 31.74
N ILE A 160 -0.67 22.70 30.93
CA ILE A 160 0.29 21.69 30.47
C ILE A 160 0.66 20.82 31.68
N LYS A 161 -0.07 19.71 31.85
CA LYS A 161 0.15 18.77 32.94
C LYS A 161 1.25 17.86 32.45
N THR A 162 2.43 18.31 32.82
CA THR A 162 3.70 17.59 32.95
C THR A 162 4.35 17.11 31.66
N THR A 163 5.66 17.33 31.64
CA THR A 163 6.67 16.90 30.66
C THR A 163 6.81 15.37 30.56
N ASP A 164 5.89 14.61 31.18
CA ASP A 164 5.97 13.16 31.37
C ASP A 164 4.94 12.38 30.51
N THR A 165 4.09 13.08 29.74
CA THR A 165 3.11 12.42 28.87
C THR A 165 3.66 12.35 27.44
N ILE A 166 3.78 11.13 26.91
CA ILE A 166 4.16 10.86 25.52
C ILE A 166 3.03 10.08 24.85
N ILE A 167 2.71 10.43 23.61
CA ILE A 167 1.82 9.65 22.76
C ILE A 167 2.68 8.71 21.92
N ALA A 168 2.43 7.40 21.96
CA ALA A 168 3.11 6.44 21.08
C ALA A 168 2.13 5.95 20.02
N ILE A 169 2.51 6.05 18.74
CA ILE A 169 1.74 5.57 17.59
C ILE A 169 2.54 4.48 16.88
N GLY A 170 2.00 3.27 16.85
CA GLY A 170 2.51 2.19 16.01
C GLY A 170 1.72 2.14 14.70
N SER A 171 2.40 2.10 13.55
CA SER A 171 1.75 1.97 12.25
C SER A 171 2.42 0.89 11.38
N SER A 172 1.66 0.24 10.53
CA SER A 172 2.15 -0.83 9.65
C SER A 172 1.60 -0.62 8.23
N THR A 173 1.25 -1.68 7.50
CA THR A 173 0.65 -1.61 6.16
C THR A 173 -0.56 -0.66 6.09
N GLY A 174 -0.53 0.31 5.18
CA GLY A 174 -1.55 1.35 5.02
C GLY A 174 -1.63 2.38 6.16
N GLY A 175 -0.78 2.25 7.18
CA GLY A 175 -0.77 3.12 8.37
C GLY A 175 -0.15 4.49 8.12
N THR A 176 0.63 4.66 7.05
CA THR A 176 1.29 5.93 6.70
C THR A 176 0.29 7.05 6.44
N GLU A 177 -0.76 6.81 5.66
CA GLU A 177 -1.82 7.80 5.42
C GLU A 177 -2.67 8.02 6.69
N ALA A 178 -2.92 6.98 7.49
CA ALA A 178 -3.64 7.13 8.75
C ALA A 178 -2.88 8.00 9.75
N VAL A 179 -1.55 7.85 9.84
CA VAL A 179 -0.69 8.70 10.68
C VAL A 179 -0.73 10.14 10.19
N LYS A 180 -0.64 10.38 8.89
CA LYS A 180 -0.76 11.71 8.29
C LYS A 180 -2.10 12.37 8.65
N ASP A 181 -3.22 11.67 8.49
CA ASP A 181 -4.55 12.19 8.83
C ASP A 181 -4.66 12.55 10.31
N VAL A 182 -4.14 11.69 11.20
CA VAL A 182 -4.08 11.96 12.64
C VAL A 182 -3.27 13.22 12.90
N LEU A 183 -2.03 13.29 12.41
CA LEU A 183 -1.13 14.43 12.66
C LEU A 183 -1.69 15.75 12.11
N MET A 184 -2.35 15.72 10.95
CA MET A 184 -2.97 16.89 10.34
C MET A 184 -4.18 17.42 11.11
N ALA A 185 -4.85 16.59 11.91
CA ALA A 185 -6.00 16.97 12.72
C ALA A 185 -5.63 17.47 14.14
N LEU A 186 -4.37 17.34 14.56
CA LEU A 186 -3.96 17.67 15.93
C LEU A 186 -3.74 19.18 16.15
N PRO A 187 -4.16 19.72 17.30
CA PRO A 187 -3.88 21.10 17.66
C PRO A 187 -2.39 21.31 18.00
N PRO A 188 -1.87 22.55 17.94
CA PRO A 188 -0.46 22.82 18.21
C PRO A 188 -0.02 22.54 19.67
N ASN A 189 -0.96 22.45 20.61
CA ASN A 189 -0.69 22.28 22.05
C ASN A 189 -0.84 20.81 22.51
N ILE A 190 -0.18 19.87 21.81
CA ILE A 190 -0.20 18.45 22.14
C ILE A 190 1.11 17.97 22.80
N PRO A 191 1.09 16.88 23.59
CA PRO A 191 2.31 16.25 24.09
C PRO A 191 3.18 15.67 22.95
N PRO A 192 4.48 15.40 23.19
CA PRO A 192 5.36 14.74 22.22
C PRO A 192 4.81 13.41 21.71
N ILE A 193 5.01 13.13 20.42
CA ILE A 193 4.57 11.90 19.76
C ILE A 193 5.78 11.08 19.28
N LEU A 194 5.87 9.83 19.73
CA LEU A 194 6.75 8.80 19.18
C LEU A 194 5.97 8.00 18.13
N ILE A 195 6.53 7.84 16.93
CA ILE A 195 5.92 7.06 15.84
C ILE A 195 6.88 5.94 15.44
N THR A 196 6.37 4.70 15.36
CA THR A 196 7.12 3.51 14.95
C THR A 196 6.37 2.69 13.93
#